data_AF-A0A830E2Q8-F1
#
_entry.id   AF-A0A830E2Q8-F1
#
_cell.length_a   1.000
_cell.length_b   1.000
_cell.length_c   1.000
_cell.angle_alpha   90.00
_cell.angle_beta   90.00
_cell.angle_gamma   90.00
#
_symmetry.space_group_name_H-M   'P 1'
#
loop_
_entity.id
_entity.type
_entity.pdbx_description
1 polymer ?
#
loop_
_entity_poly.entity_id
_entity_poly.type
_entity_poly.pdbx_seq_one_letter_code
_entity_poly.pdbx_strand_id
1 'polypeptide(L)'
;MIILCEGKHDYEFIKELISKINVKCDVKDQGPRDKDFIIGHVVDGKRLSYVPIIIEGGKDRLDGNVRLLISKLRSVHGSSTWVLILRDSDSNDADSAFDKLRRDIVSLINNPSKFLLYKPSMDCGQGIRVGSFVYYDCDLKYMDGVVHFRFIFVVPSLEVFLRNYEYVNDDSRLHYAIDKALSDPGIVMQ
;
A
#
# COMPACT_ATOMS: atom_id res chain seq x y z
N MET A 1 0.00 -4.18 11.30
CA MET A 1 0.18 -3.48 10.01
C MET A 1 -0.38 -4.38 8.91
N ILE A 2 -1.01 -3.83 7.88
CA ILE A 2 -1.52 -4.53 6.69
C ILE A 2 -0.89 -3.84 5.47
N ILE A 3 -0.52 -4.59 4.43
CA ILE A 3 -0.06 -4.04 3.16
C ILE A 3 -1.02 -4.49 2.06
N LEU A 4 -1.55 -3.53 1.28
CA LEU A 4 -2.37 -3.79 0.11
C LEU A 4 -1.57 -3.40 -1.14
N CYS A 5 -1.48 -4.31 -2.11
CA CYS A 5 -0.79 -4.13 -3.37
C CYS A 5 -1.81 -4.19 -4.53
N GLU A 6 -1.64 -3.33 -5.53
CA GLU A 6 -2.47 -3.36 -6.73
C GLU A 6 -2.30 -4.69 -7.50
N GLY A 7 -1.06 -5.06 -7.81
CA GLY A 7 -0.73 -6.21 -8.64
C GLY A 7 0.36 -7.12 -8.07
N LYS A 8 0.74 -8.12 -8.87
CA LYS A 8 1.79 -9.08 -8.50
C LYS A 8 3.19 -8.45 -8.51
N HIS A 9 3.45 -7.52 -9.43
CA HIS A 9 4.76 -6.85 -9.50
C HIS A 9 5.03 -5.99 -8.26
N ASP A 10 4.01 -5.30 -7.75
CA ASP A 10 4.07 -4.56 -6.48
C ASP A 10 4.45 -5.45 -5.30
N TYR A 11 3.87 -6.65 -5.26
CA TYR A 11 4.19 -7.64 -4.24
C TYR A 11 5.64 -8.10 -4.33
N GLU A 12 6.12 -8.46 -5.52
CA GLU A 12 7.52 -8.87 -5.72
C GLU A 12 8.49 -7.72 -5.38
N PHE A 13 8.16 -6.48 -5.74
CA PHE A 13 8.95 -5.31 -5.35
C PHE A 13 9.05 -5.15 -3.83
N ILE A 14 7.93 -5.25 -3.10
CA ILE A 14 7.92 -5.18 -1.64
C ILE A 14 8.70 -6.36 -1.03
N LYS A 15 8.57 -7.56 -1.58
CA LYS A 15 9.30 -8.76 -1.13
C LYS A 15 10.80 -8.57 -1.22
N GLU A 16 11.31 -8.05 -2.34
CA GLU A 16 12.73 -7.76 -2.53
C GLU A 16 13.22 -6.57 -1.69
N LEU A 17 12.40 -5.52 -1.54
CA LEU A 17 12.73 -4.40 -0.67
C LEU A 17 12.94 -4.88 0.77
N ILE A 18 12.03 -5.73 1.28
CA ILE A 18 12.09 -6.27 2.64
C ILE A 18 13.31 -7.19 2.80
N SER A 19 13.62 -8.03 1.81
CA SER A 19 14.79 -8.93 1.84
C SER A 19 16.10 -8.14 1.97
N LYS A 20 16.18 -6.96 1.34
CA LYS A 20 17.37 -6.09 1.36
C LYS A 20 17.53 -5.22 2.61
N ILE A 21 16.45 -4.85 3.29
CA ILE A 21 16.52 -3.94 4.46
C ILE A 21 17.14 -4.62 5.71
N ASN A 22 17.63 -5.86 5.61
CA ASN A 22 18.39 -6.55 6.67
C ASN A 22 17.62 -6.64 8.01
N VAL A 23 16.30 -6.54 7.95
CA VAL A 23 15.41 -7.01 9.01
C VAL A 23 15.33 -8.52 8.84
N LYS A 24 15.58 -9.28 9.90
CA LYS A 24 15.34 -10.73 9.88
C LYS A 24 13.87 -10.96 9.63
N CYS A 25 13.49 -11.09 8.37
CA CYS A 25 12.12 -11.16 7.86
C CYS A 25 12.00 -12.38 6.97
N ASP A 26 11.23 -13.37 7.42
CA ASP A 26 10.82 -14.48 6.56
C ASP A 26 9.54 -14.08 5.83
N VAL A 27 9.60 -13.99 4.49
CA VAL A 27 8.41 -13.87 3.65
C VAL A 27 7.90 -15.27 3.35
N LYS A 28 6.74 -15.64 3.91
CA LYS A 28 6.11 -16.94 3.63
C LYS A 28 4.93 -16.76 2.70
N ASP A 29 5.07 -17.27 1.49
CA ASP A 29 3.99 -17.36 0.52
C ASP A 29 2.91 -18.33 1.08
N GLN A 30 1.68 -17.87 1.25
CA GLN A 30 0.54 -18.74 1.53
C GLN A 30 -0.28 -18.92 0.26
N GLY A 31 -0.65 -20.17 -0.05
CA GLY A 31 -1.63 -20.43 -1.12
C GLY A 31 -2.93 -19.68 -0.81
N PRO A 32 -3.64 -19.15 -1.83
CA PRO A 32 -4.84 -18.35 -1.62
C PRO A 32 -5.86 -19.18 -0.82
N ARG A 33 -6.17 -18.74 0.40
CA ARG A 33 -7.32 -19.25 1.15
C ARG A 33 -8.53 -18.42 0.76
N ASP A 34 -9.68 -19.08 0.66
CA ASP A 34 -10.92 -18.53 0.12
C ASP A 34 -11.20 -17.07 0.53
N LYS A 35 -11.48 -16.26 -0.49
CA LYS A 35 -11.98 -14.87 -0.50
C LYS A 35 -11.01 -13.73 -0.17
N ASP A 36 -9.94 -13.96 0.59
CA ASP A 36 -8.96 -12.90 0.92
C ASP A 36 -7.54 -13.32 0.49
N PHE A 37 -6.97 -12.61 -0.48
CA PHE A 37 -5.69 -12.87 -1.13
C PHE A 37 -4.48 -12.51 -0.24
N ILE A 38 -4.43 -13.02 0.99
CA ILE A 38 -3.24 -12.89 1.84
C ILE A 38 -2.16 -13.78 1.24
N ILE A 39 -1.22 -13.17 0.53
CA ILE A 39 -0.19 -13.92 -0.22
C ILE A 39 1.10 -14.03 0.57
N GLY A 40 1.38 -13.10 1.49
CA GLY A 40 2.60 -13.14 2.29
C GLY A 40 2.44 -12.63 3.72
N HIS A 41 3.36 -13.06 4.59
CA HIS A 41 3.59 -12.46 5.90
C HIS A 41 5.04 -12.01 6.03
N VAL A 42 5.28 -10.85 6.64
CA VAL A 42 6.61 -10.43 7.14
C VAL A 42 6.71 -10.84 8.61
N VAL A 43 7.86 -11.35 9.05
CA VAL A 43 8.12 -11.71 10.46
C VAL A 43 9.30 -10.92 10.99
N ASP A 44 9.11 -9.89 11.82
CA ASP A 44 10.23 -9.15 12.43
C ASP A 44 10.92 -9.98 13.54
N GLY A 45 12.21 -10.27 13.37
CA GLY A 45 13.01 -11.05 14.32
C GLY A 45 13.17 -10.46 15.74
N LYS A 46 12.79 -9.20 16.00
CA LYS A 46 12.78 -8.63 17.37
C LYS A 46 11.42 -8.78 18.07
N ARG A 47 10.33 -8.92 17.32
CA ARG A 47 8.96 -9.20 17.78
C ARG A 47 8.25 -9.94 16.67
N LEU A 48 7.89 -11.21 16.86
CA LEU A 48 7.08 -12.02 15.94
C LEU A 48 5.79 -11.27 15.55
N SER A 49 5.87 -10.42 14.53
CA SER A 49 4.82 -9.53 14.10
C SER A 49 4.48 -9.91 12.69
N TYR A 50 3.31 -10.54 12.51
CA TYR A 50 2.82 -10.96 11.21
C TYR A 50 2.20 -9.77 10.47
N VAL A 51 2.80 -9.38 9.36
CA VAL A 51 2.24 -8.33 8.49
C VAL A 51 1.61 -8.99 7.26
N PRO A 52 0.28 -9.09 7.17
CA PRO A 52 -0.37 -9.59 5.96
C PRO A 52 -0.12 -8.65 4.76
N ILE A 53 0.25 -9.24 3.63
CA ILE A 53 0.32 -8.58 2.32
C ILE A 53 -0.76 -9.15 1.41
N ILE A 54 -1.60 -8.28 0.86
CA ILE A 54 -2.77 -8.66 0.04
C ILE A 54 -2.59 -8.11 -1.37
N ILE A 55 -2.70 -8.98 -2.39
CA ILE A 55 -2.72 -8.55 -3.80
C ILE A 55 -4.16 -8.44 -4.25
N GLU A 56 -4.56 -7.25 -4.66
CA GLU A 56 -5.95 -6.94 -4.96
C GLU A 56 -6.35 -7.32 -6.38
N GLY A 57 -5.39 -7.44 -7.30
CA GLY A 57 -5.63 -7.85 -8.68
C GLY A 57 -6.19 -6.73 -9.55
N GLY A 58 -5.72 -5.50 -9.31
CA GLY A 58 -6.04 -4.31 -10.09
C GLY A 58 -6.57 -3.15 -9.25
N LYS A 59 -6.40 -1.94 -9.80
CA LYS A 59 -6.70 -0.65 -9.15
C LYS A 59 -8.11 -0.51 -8.62
N ASP A 60 -9.12 -0.82 -9.43
CA ASP A 60 -10.52 -0.67 -9.05
C ASP A 60 -10.88 -1.56 -7.86
N ARG A 61 -10.28 -2.75 -7.81
CA ARG A 61 -10.46 -3.70 -6.72
C ARG A 61 -9.72 -3.25 -5.47
N LEU A 62 -8.50 -2.73 -5.61
CA LEU A 62 -7.76 -2.08 -4.53
C LEU A 62 -8.56 -0.92 -3.92
N ASP A 63 -9.02 0.04 -4.73
CA ASP A 63 -9.81 1.19 -4.28
C ASP A 63 -11.15 0.74 -3.63
N GLY A 64 -11.78 -0.30 -4.18
CA GLY A 64 -12.94 -0.96 -3.59
C GLY A 64 -12.67 -1.53 -2.19
N ASN A 65 -11.55 -2.23 -2.04
CA ASN A 65 -11.18 -2.88 -0.78
C ASN A 65 -10.65 -1.90 0.26
N VAL A 66 -9.99 -0.81 -0.14
CA VAL A 66 -9.68 0.32 0.75
C VAL A 66 -10.96 0.90 1.35
N ARG A 67 -11.99 1.17 0.52
CA ARG A 67 -13.30 1.65 1.00
C ARG A 67 -13.98 0.63 1.93
N LEU A 68 -13.92 -0.65 1.59
CA LEU A 68 -14.46 -1.71 2.45
C LEU A 68 -13.74 -1.76 3.81
N LEU A 69 -12.41 -1.70 3.79
CA LEU A 69 -11.57 -1.74 4.99
C LEU A 69 -11.89 -0.55 5.91
N ILE A 70 -11.98 0.66 5.35
CA ILE A 70 -12.41 1.86 6.08
C ILE A 70 -13.79 1.69 6.73
N SER A 71 -14.73 1.01 6.06
CA SER A 71 -16.05 0.75 6.65
C SER A 71 -16.02 -0.28 7.80
N LYS A 72 -15.06 -1.21 7.79
CA LYS A 72 -14.94 -2.32 8.75
C LYS A 72 -14.04 -2.01 9.95
N LEU A 73 -12.98 -1.23 9.76
CA LEU A 73 -11.99 -0.96 10.80
C LEU A 73 -12.54 -0.17 12.00
N ARG A 74 -13.73 0.41 11.90
CA ARG A 74 -14.48 0.96 13.04
C ARG A 74 -14.69 -0.04 14.19
N SER A 75 -14.67 -1.33 13.89
CA SER A 75 -14.88 -2.42 14.85
C SER A 75 -13.57 -2.88 15.51
N VAL A 76 -12.42 -2.32 15.14
CA VAL A 76 -11.12 -2.66 15.72
C VAL A 76 -10.85 -1.70 16.87
N HIS A 77 -11.14 -2.15 18.10
CA HIS A 77 -11.00 -1.33 19.31
C HIS A 77 -9.54 -1.31 19.80
N GLY A 78 -9.07 -0.14 20.26
CA GLY A 78 -7.91 -0.02 21.14
C GLY A 78 -6.53 -0.33 20.54
N SER A 79 -6.39 -0.46 19.22
CA SER A 79 -5.09 -0.69 18.58
C SER A 79 -4.82 0.28 17.44
N SER A 80 -3.65 0.91 17.46
CA SER A 80 -3.10 1.66 16.33
C SER A 80 -2.82 0.68 15.19
N THR A 81 -3.71 0.65 14.20
CA THR A 81 -3.54 -0.17 13.00
C THR A 81 -2.89 0.66 11.91
N TRP A 82 -1.82 0.14 11.31
CA TRP A 82 -1.18 0.72 10.14
C TRP A 82 -1.61 -0.02 8.88
N VAL A 83 -2.01 0.70 7.85
CA VAL A 83 -2.35 0.16 6.53
C VAL A 83 -1.48 0.87 5.49
N LEU A 84 -0.62 0.11 4.83
CA LEU A 84 0.16 0.56 3.69
C LEU A 84 -0.59 0.19 2.41
N ILE A 85 -0.68 1.11 1.46
CA ILE A 85 -1.32 0.88 0.18
C ILE A 85 -0.32 1.24 -0.91
N LEU A 86 0.09 0.27 -1.73
CA LEU A 86 0.90 0.50 -2.92
C LEU A 86 -0.01 0.46 -4.15
N ARG A 87 -0.04 1.59 -4.87
CA ARG A 87 -0.94 1.83 -6.01
C ARG A 87 -0.16 2.51 -7.14
N ASP A 88 -0.36 2.07 -8.38
CA ASP A 88 0.19 2.79 -9.52
C ASP A 88 -0.63 4.04 -9.83
N SER A 89 0.04 5.12 -10.24
CA SER A 89 -0.65 6.31 -10.72
C SER A 89 -1.13 6.09 -12.16
N ASP A 90 -2.40 6.36 -12.47
CA ASP A 90 -2.85 6.31 -13.89
C ASP A 90 -2.22 7.43 -14.75
N SER A 91 -1.46 8.33 -14.11
CA SER A 91 -0.88 9.50 -14.74
C SER A 91 0.45 9.88 -14.09
N ASN A 92 1.12 10.89 -14.63
CA ASN A 92 2.27 11.50 -13.96
C ASN A 92 1.87 12.34 -12.73
N ASP A 93 0.58 12.40 -12.39
CA ASP A 93 0.02 13.23 -11.32
C ASP A 93 -0.60 12.39 -10.20
N ALA A 94 0.25 12.00 -9.26
CA ALA A 94 -0.16 11.32 -8.03
C ALA A 94 -1.12 12.16 -7.16
N ASP A 95 -0.99 13.49 -7.17
CA ASP A 95 -1.83 14.38 -6.35
C ASP A 95 -3.28 14.30 -6.81
N SER A 96 -3.51 14.40 -8.12
CA SER A 96 -4.85 14.23 -8.71
C SER A 96 -5.42 12.82 -8.47
N ALA A 97 -4.59 11.78 -8.61
CA ALA A 97 -5.02 10.39 -8.38
C ALA A 97 -5.36 10.12 -6.91
N PHE A 98 -4.61 10.69 -5.98
CA PHE A 98 -4.88 10.64 -4.55
C PHE A 98 -6.12 11.48 -4.19
N ASP A 99 -6.26 12.68 -4.74
CA ASP A 99 -7.41 13.55 -4.48
C ASP A 99 -8.74 12.94 -4.92
N LYS A 100 -8.74 12.17 -6.02
CA LYS A 100 -9.90 11.37 -6.41
C LYS A 100 -10.24 10.33 -5.34
N LEU A 101 -9.27 9.52 -4.93
CA LEU A 101 -9.46 8.48 -3.91
C LEU A 101 -9.88 9.08 -2.56
N ARG A 102 -9.25 10.18 -2.15
CA ARG A 102 -9.57 10.93 -0.93
C ARG A 102 -11.02 11.42 -0.95
N ARG A 103 -11.49 11.98 -2.06
CA ARG A 103 -12.90 12.41 -2.20
C ARG A 103 -13.87 11.23 -2.06
N ASP A 104 -13.55 10.09 -2.65
CA ASP A 104 -14.37 8.88 -2.53
C ASP A 104 -14.44 8.38 -1.07
N ILE A 105 -13.30 8.40 -0.37
CA ILE A 105 -13.24 8.04 1.06
C ILE A 105 -14.04 9.03 1.90
N VAL A 106 -13.87 10.33 1.70
CA VAL A 106 -14.62 11.37 2.43
C VAL A 106 -16.13 11.24 2.17
N SER A 107 -16.53 10.91 0.93
CA SER A 107 -17.93 10.63 0.59
C SER A 107 -18.47 9.41 1.34
N LEU A 108 -17.68 8.33 1.42
CA LEU A 108 -18.00 7.13 2.20
C LEU A 108 -18.18 7.44 3.70
N ILE A 109 -17.26 8.20 4.28
CA ILE A 109 -17.28 8.62 5.69
C ILE A 109 -18.56 9.42 6.01
N ASN A 110 -18.97 10.28 5.08
CA ASN A 110 -20.15 11.10 5.25
C ASN A 110 -21.47 10.37 4.97
N ASN A 111 -21.42 9.14 4.46
CA ASN A 111 -22.60 8.35 4.13
C ASN A 111 -23.30 7.82 5.41
N PRO A 112 -24.53 8.26 5.72
CA PRO A 112 -25.25 7.85 6.94
C PRO A 112 -25.61 6.36 6.97
N SER A 113 -25.79 5.71 5.80
CA SER A 113 -26.04 4.27 5.72
C SER A 113 -24.83 3.44 6.11
N LYS A 114 -23.63 4.03 6.02
CA LYS A 114 -22.38 3.42 6.47
C LYS A 114 -22.07 3.82 7.90
N PHE A 115 -22.19 5.10 8.24
CA PHE A 115 -21.86 5.64 9.56
C PHE A 115 -23.04 6.40 10.16
N LEU A 116 -23.97 5.65 10.78
CA LEU A 116 -25.21 6.20 11.33
C LEU A 116 -25.00 7.02 12.61
N LEU A 117 -24.17 6.52 13.53
CA LEU A 117 -24.02 7.09 14.88
C LEU A 117 -22.74 7.90 15.03
N TYR A 118 -21.60 7.31 14.65
CA TYR A 118 -20.29 7.94 14.77
C TYR A 118 -19.61 7.95 13.41
N LYS A 119 -19.41 9.15 12.88
CA LYS A 119 -18.68 9.38 11.64
C LYS A 119 -17.19 9.47 11.97
N PRO A 120 -16.32 8.68 11.32
CA PRO A 120 -14.89 8.89 11.47
C PRO A 120 -14.50 10.25 10.87
N SER A 121 -13.31 10.72 11.24
CA SER A 121 -12.68 11.88 10.59
C SER A 121 -11.37 11.43 9.97
N MET A 122 -11.04 11.99 8.81
CA MET A 122 -9.79 11.71 8.11
C MET A 122 -8.99 13.00 8.04
N ASP A 123 -7.78 12.96 8.56
CA ASP A 123 -6.78 14.00 8.36
C ASP A 123 -5.70 13.43 7.45
N CYS A 124 -5.22 14.21 6.49
CA CYS A 124 -4.19 13.77 5.56
C CYS A 124 -3.12 14.85 5.44
N GLY A 125 -1.86 14.43 5.58
CA GLY A 125 -0.71 15.27 5.32
C GLY A 125 -0.59 15.65 3.84
N GLN A 126 0.35 16.55 3.57
CA GLN A 126 0.74 16.86 2.20
C GLN A 126 1.49 15.67 1.57
N GLY A 127 1.43 15.56 0.25
CA GLY A 127 2.17 14.54 -0.49
C GLY A 127 3.67 14.75 -0.36
N ILE A 128 4.38 13.71 0.06
CA ILE A 128 5.85 13.71 0.15
C ILE A 128 6.40 12.93 -1.05
N ARG A 129 7.27 13.60 -1.82
CA ARG A 129 7.86 13.05 -3.04
C ARG A 129 9.26 12.50 -2.73
N VAL A 130 9.51 11.26 -3.15
CA VAL A 130 10.79 10.57 -3.00
C VAL A 130 11.06 9.85 -4.31
N GLY A 131 11.91 10.43 -5.17
CA GLY A 131 12.14 9.94 -6.53
C GLY A 131 10.82 9.74 -7.32
N SER A 132 10.58 8.51 -7.79
CA SER A 132 9.37 8.11 -8.53
C SER A 132 8.18 7.76 -7.64
N PHE A 133 8.29 7.94 -6.32
CA PHE A 133 7.23 7.67 -5.37
C PHE A 133 6.67 8.96 -4.80
N VAL A 134 5.36 8.98 -4.59
CA VAL A 134 4.69 10.02 -3.80
C VAL A 134 3.86 9.32 -2.74
N TYR A 135 4.02 9.70 -1.47
CA TYR A 135 3.21 9.13 -0.40
C TYR A 135 2.43 10.17 0.39
N TYR A 136 1.25 9.74 0.86
CA TYR A 136 0.34 10.52 1.68
C TYR A 136 0.06 9.74 2.96
N ASP A 137 0.36 10.36 4.09
CA ASP A 137 -0.01 9.85 5.41
C ASP A 137 -1.36 10.41 5.82
N CYS A 138 -2.29 9.52 6.16
CA CYS A 138 -3.63 9.86 6.58
C CYS A 138 -4.01 9.16 7.87
N ASP A 139 -4.50 9.94 8.83
CA ASP A 139 -5.01 9.45 10.10
C ASP A 139 -6.54 9.41 10.06
N LEU A 140 -7.08 8.20 10.10
CA LEU A 140 -8.51 7.97 10.19
C LEU A 140 -8.90 7.72 11.66
N LYS A 141 -9.56 8.71 12.25
CA LYS A 141 -9.96 8.72 13.66
C LYS A 141 -11.40 8.22 13.78
N TYR A 142 -11.58 7.10 14.45
CA TYR A 142 -12.87 6.55 14.89
C TYR A 142 -13.14 6.95 16.35
N MET A 143 -14.30 6.57 16.88
CA MET A 143 -14.66 6.84 18.27
C MET A 143 -13.62 6.26 19.27
N ASP A 144 -13.17 5.02 19.02
CA ASP A 144 -12.35 4.25 19.98
C ASP A 144 -10.95 3.90 19.46
N GLY A 145 -10.44 4.65 18.47
CA GLY A 145 -9.12 4.37 17.90
C GLY A 145 -8.75 5.19 16.68
N VAL A 146 -7.48 5.11 16.31
CA VAL A 146 -6.91 5.73 15.11
C VAL A 146 -6.29 4.66 14.23
N VAL A 147 -6.60 4.73 12.94
CA VAL A 147 -5.96 3.91 11.91
C VAL A 147 -5.11 4.82 11.04
N HIS A 148 -3.84 4.48 10.92
CA HIS A 148 -2.87 5.19 10.10
C HIS A 148 -2.82 4.54 8.72
N PHE A 149 -3.18 5.29 7.68
CA PHE A 149 -3.06 4.89 6.29
C PHE A 149 -1.86 5.59 5.67
N ARG A 150 -0.99 4.84 5.02
CA ARG A 150 0.03 5.39 4.12
C ARG A 150 -0.28 4.95 2.71
N PHE A 151 -0.69 5.89 1.87
CA PHE A 151 -0.91 5.67 0.44
C PHE A 151 0.39 5.98 -0.29
N ILE A 152 0.98 4.99 -0.95
CA ILE A 152 2.18 5.13 -1.77
C ILE A 152 1.75 5.00 -3.23
N PHE A 153 1.95 6.07 -3.97
CA PHE A 153 1.74 6.15 -5.41
C PHE A 153 3.07 5.99 -6.13
N VAL A 154 3.13 5.02 -7.03
CA VAL A 154 4.25 4.88 -7.96
C VAL A 154 3.94 5.67 -9.21
N VAL A 155 4.86 6.54 -9.65
CA VAL A 155 4.63 7.47 -10.76
C VAL A 155 5.63 7.24 -11.90
N PRO A 156 5.15 7.09 -13.15
CA PRO A 156 3.75 6.82 -13.52
C PRO A 156 3.31 5.41 -13.15
N SER A 157 4.18 4.40 -13.21
CA SER A 157 3.90 3.06 -12.68
C SER A 157 5.20 2.39 -12.28
N LEU A 158 5.10 1.30 -11.50
CA LEU A 158 6.26 0.47 -11.17
C LEU A 158 6.97 -0.03 -12.43
N GLU A 159 6.25 -0.49 -13.45
CA GLU A 159 6.86 -0.97 -14.70
C GLU A 159 7.60 0.14 -15.44
N VAL A 160 7.02 1.35 -15.50
CA VAL A 160 7.69 2.48 -16.17
C VAL A 160 8.93 2.90 -15.40
N PHE A 161 8.87 2.92 -14.06
CA PHE A 161 10.05 3.14 -13.23
C PHE A 161 11.13 2.08 -13.49
N LEU A 162 10.75 0.80 -13.53
CA LEU A 162 11.65 -0.33 -13.75
C LEU A 162 12.24 -0.37 -15.18
N ARG A 163 11.64 0.30 -16.18
CA ARG A 163 12.24 0.43 -17.53
C ARG A 163 13.60 1.13 -17.51
N ASN A 164 13.80 2.06 -16.57
CA ASN A 164 15.12 2.68 -16.35
C ASN A 164 16.17 1.68 -15.85
N TYR A 165 15.72 0.52 -15.40
CA TYR A 165 16.52 -0.58 -14.87
C TYR A 165 16.45 -1.83 -15.75
N GLU A 166 16.27 -1.65 -17.06
CA GLU A 166 16.27 -2.70 -18.09
C GLU A 166 15.08 -3.67 -18.03
N TYR A 167 13.97 -3.28 -17.38
CA TYR A 167 12.72 -4.03 -17.48
C TYR A 167 12.11 -3.86 -18.88
N VAL A 168 11.87 -4.98 -19.59
CA VAL A 168 11.36 -5.00 -20.97
C VAL A 168 9.98 -5.68 -21.06
N ASN A 169 9.12 -5.50 -20.05
CA ASN A 169 7.80 -6.16 -19.93
C ASN A 169 7.89 -7.70 -20.01
N ASP A 170 8.98 -8.28 -19.49
CA ASP A 170 9.19 -9.72 -19.39
C ASP A 170 9.46 -10.08 -17.93
N ASP A 171 8.65 -10.98 -17.38
CA ASP A 171 8.74 -11.49 -16.00
C ASP A 171 10.14 -12.03 -15.69
N SER A 172 10.86 -12.56 -16.69
CA SER A 172 12.20 -13.13 -16.51
C SER A 172 13.23 -12.11 -15.99
N ARG A 173 12.99 -10.81 -16.23
CA ARG A 173 13.88 -9.71 -15.84
C ARG A 173 13.35 -8.86 -14.68
N LEU A 174 12.17 -9.18 -14.15
CA LEU A 174 11.56 -8.37 -13.09
C LEU A 174 12.46 -8.30 -11.85
N HIS A 175 12.91 -9.43 -11.33
CA HIS A 175 13.79 -9.47 -10.14
C HIS A 175 15.10 -8.74 -10.39
N TYR A 176 15.71 -8.90 -11.57
CA TYR A 176 16.93 -8.18 -11.94
C TYR A 176 16.74 -6.65 -11.98
N ALA A 177 15.63 -6.18 -12.56
CA ALA A 177 15.32 -4.75 -12.62
C ALA A 177 15.03 -4.16 -11.23
N ILE A 178 14.26 -4.88 -10.41
CA ILE A 178 14.02 -4.52 -9.00
C ILE A 178 15.35 -4.46 -8.25
N ASP A 179 16.20 -5.47 -8.42
CA ASP A 179 17.49 -5.53 -7.74
C ASP A 179 18.37 -4.34 -8.07
N LYS A 180 18.46 -4.02 -9.37
CA LYS A 180 19.24 -2.90 -9.89
C LYS A 180 18.68 -1.56 -9.38
N ALA A 181 17.36 -1.39 -9.34
CA ALA A 181 16.71 -0.22 -8.79
C ALA A 181 17.03 -0.04 -7.30
N LEU A 182 16.89 -1.10 -6.50
CA LEU A 182 17.18 -1.03 -5.06
C LEU A 182 18.66 -0.82 -4.74
N SER A 183 19.56 -1.10 -5.67
CA SER A 183 21.00 -0.90 -5.54
C SER A 183 21.49 0.42 -6.14
N ASP A 184 20.61 1.22 -6.75
CA ASP A 184 20.95 2.52 -7.32
C ASP A 184 21.01 3.60 -6.21
N PRO A 185 22.18 4.20 -5.94
CA PRO A 185 22.33 5.23 -4.91
C PRO A 185 21.52 6.50 -5.21
N GLY A 186 21.08 6.70 -6.46
CA GLY A 186 20.22 7.82 -6.86
C GLY A 186 18.80 7.79 -6.26
N ILE A 187 18.32 6.63 -5.81
CA ILE A 187 17.00 6.46 -5.19
C ILE A 187 17.01 6.82 -3.70
N VAL A 188 18.16 6.75 -3.03
CA VAL A 188 18.28 6.92 -1.57
C VAL A 188 18.56 8.39 -1.16
N MET A 189 18.82 9.30 -2.11
CA MET A 189 19.32 10.65 -1.82
C MET A 189 18.59 11.84 -2.49
N GLN A 190 17.32 11.72 -2.88
CA GLN A 190 16.54 12.90 -3.33
C GLN A 190 15.17 13.02 -2.65
#